data_AF-A0A6L9EQ83-F1
#
_entry.id   AF-A0A6L9EQ83-F1
#
_cell.length_a   1.000
_cell.length_b   1.000
_cell.length_c   1.000
_cell.angle_alpha   90.00
_cell.angle_beta   90.00
_cell.angle_gamma   90.00
#
_symmetry.space_group_name_H-M   'P 1'
#
loop_
_entity.id
_entity.type
_entity.pdbx_description
1 polymer ?
#
loop_
_entity_poly.entity_id
_entity_poly.type
_entity_poly.pdbx_seq_one_letter_code
_entity_poly.pdbx_strand_id
1 'polypeptide(L)' 'YFVKILKHRFMTLGAGAINQAVKAIAIARGFIAPSGKDVVCIPAFTDIQIDGEERTAIKLIVQPR' A
#
# COMPACT_ATOMS: atom_id res chain seq x y z
N TYR A 1 6.18 -18.47 1.86
CA TYR A 1 6.38 -17.29 2.74
C TYR A 1 6.26 -15.96 2.01
N PHE A 2 6.92 -15.71 0.87
CA PHE A 2 6.82 -14.42 0.15
C PHE A 2 5.45 -14.09 -0.48
N VAL A 3 4.72 -15.09 -1.00
CA VAL A 3 3.45 -14.86 -1.70
C VAL A 3 2.31 -14.40 -0.76
N LYS A 4 2.38 -14.73 0.53
CA LYS A 4 1.39 -14.29 1.54
C LYS A 4 1.51 -12.79 1.87
N ILE A 5 2.66 -12.16 1.57
CA ILE A 5 2.91 -10.72 1.76
C ILE A 5 2.30 -9.91 0.61
N LEU A 6 2.03 -10.53 -0.54
CA LEU A 6 1.66 -9.80 -1.75
C LEU A 6 0.22 -9.27 -1.73
N LYS A 7 -0.67 -9.78 -0.87
CA LYS A 7 -1.98 -9.15 -0.60
C LYS A 7 -1.90 -8.38 0.71
N HIS A 8 -1.53 -7.12 0.62
CA HIS A 8 -1.47 -6.23 1.79
C HIS A 8 -2.22 -4.93 1.52
N ARG A 9 -2.78 -4.37 2.60
CA ARG A 9 -3.56 -3.13 2.55
C ARG A 9 -2.94 -2.15 3.53
N PHE A 10 -2.45 -1.03 3.02
CA PHE A 10 -1.96 0.07 3.84
C PHE A 10 -3.00 1.17 3.87
N MET A 11 -3.34 1.64 5.06
CA MET A 11 -4.15 2.84 5.26
C MET A 11 -3.23 3.95 5.70
N THR A 12 -3.34 5.11 5.05
CA THR A 12 -2.43 6.23 5.28
C THR A 12 -3.23 7.51 5.46
N LEU A 13 -2.82 8.30 6.45
CA LEU A 13 -3.38 9.60 6.77
C LEU A 13 -2.31 10.66 6.56
N GLY A 14 -2.63 11.65 5.74
CA GLY A 14 -1.73 12.75 5.42
C GLY A 14 -0.62 12.40 4.40
N ALA A 15 -0.10 13.44 3.77
CA ALA A 15 0.84 13.34 2.64
C ALA A 15 2.15 12.61 3.01
N GLY A 16 2.64 12.79 4.24
CA GLY A 16 3.86 12.14 4.73
C GLY A 16 3.74 10.62 4.78
N ALA A 17 2.64 10.09 5.34
CA ALA A 17 2.40 8.65 5.44
C ALA A 17 2.24 8.00 4.05
N ILE A 18 1.53 8.67 3.14
CA ILE A 18 1.37 8.21 1.75
C ILE A 18 2.72 8.10 1.05
N ASN A 19 3.58 9.13 1.15
CA ASN A 19 4.89 9.12 0.53
C ASN A 19 5.76 7.96 1.02
N GLN A 20 5.73 7.66 2.32
CA GLN A 20 6.48 6.53 2.87
C GLN A 20 5.92 5.18 2.39
N ALA A 21 4.61 5.03 2.33
CA ALA A 21 3.99 3.81 1.82
C ALA A 21 4.33 3.57 0.34
N VAL A 22 4.31 4.61 -0.50
CA VAL A 22 4.70 4.51 -1.91
C VAL A 22 6.18 4.15 -2.07
N LYS A 23 7.07 4.76 -1.27
CA LYS A 23 8.51 4.40 -1.27
C LYS A 23 8.72 2.93 -0.89
N ALA A 24 8.02 2.44 0.13
CA ALA A 24 8.10 1.04 0.55
C ALA A 24 7.65 0.08 -0.56
N ILE A 25 6.58 0.41 -1.29
CA ILE A 25 6.11 -0.38 -2.44
C ILE A 25 7.16 -0.39 -3.56
N ALA A 26 7.77 0.75 -3.87
CA ALA A 26 8.82 0.83 -4.88
C ALA A 26 10.05 -0.02 -4.53
N ILE A 27 10.48 0.02 -3.26
CA ILE A 27 11.58 -0.82 -2.76
C ILE A 27 11.21 -2.31 -2.86
N ALA A 28 10.02 -2.70 -2.41
CA ALA A 28 9.56 -4.08 -2.47
C ALA A 28 9.50 -4.61 -3.91
N ARG A 29 9.06 -3.78 -4.86
CA ARG A 29 9.05 -4.10 -6.29
C ARG A 29 10.46 -4.35 -6.83
N GLY A 30 11.43 -3.52 -6.44
CA GLY A 30 12.84 -3.71 -6.79
C GLY A 30 13.41 -5.05 -6.29
N PHE A 31 13.01 -5.49 -5.09
CA PHE A 31 13.44 -6.78 -4.53
C PHE A 31 12.84 -8.00 -5.25
N ILE A 32 11.61 -7.92 -5.76
CA ILE A 32 10.96 -9.06 -6.42
C ILE A 32 11.24 -9.15 -7.92
N ALA A 33 11.65 -8.05 -8.56
CA ALA A 33 11.91 -8.00 -10.01
C ALA A 33 12.91 -9.06 -10.52
N PRO A 34 14.05 -9.36 -9.84
CA PRO A 34 14.98 -10.41 -10.27
C PRO A 34 14.37 -11.82 -10.28
N SER A 35 13.28 -12.04 -9.56
CA SER A 35 12.56 -13.32 -9.54
C SER A 35 11.49 -13.44 -10.63
N GLY A 36 11.43 -12.49 -11.58
CA GLY A 36 10.42 -12.45 -12.64
C GLY A 36 9.01 -12.11 -12.14
N LYS A 37 8.88 -11.57 -10.94
CA LYS A 37 7.59 -11.20 -10.32
C LYS A 37 7.40 -9.70 -10.32
N ASP A 38 6.13 -9.28 -10.37
CA ASP A 38 5.75 -7.87 -10.29
C ASP A 38 4.53 -7.70 -9.38
N VAL A 39 4.29 -6.47 -8.94
CA VAL A 39 3.13 -6.09 -8.14
C VAL A 39 2.43 -4.88 -8.75
N VAL A 40 1.11 -4.85 -8.59
CA VAL A 40 0.27 -3.71 -8.94
C VAL A 40 -0.17 -3.03 -7.65
N CYS A 41 -0.08 -1.70 -7.62
CA CYS A 41 -0.63 -0.86 -6.56
C CYS A 41 -1.87 -0.12 -7.08
N ILE A 42 -2.99 -0.27 -6.39
CA ILE A 42 -4.27 0.35 -6.71
C ILE A 42 -4.67 1.26 -5.54
N PRO A 43 -4.55 2.59 -5.68
CA PRO A 43 -5.01 3.53 -4.67
C PRO A 43 -6.55 3.65 -4.70
N ALA A 44 -7.15 3.79 -3.52
CA ALA A 44 -8.57 4.08 -3.36
C ALA A 44 -8.78 4.99 -2.14
N PHE A 45 -9.83 5.80 -2.17
CA PHE A 45 -10.30 6.48 -0.95
C PHE A 45 -11.00 5.49 -0.02
N THR A 46 -10.87 5.72 1.28
CA THR A 46 -11.61 5.00 2.31
C THR A 46 -11.86 5.95 3.46
N ASP A 47 -13.05 5.90 4.04
CA ASP A 47 -13.33 6.64 5.26
C ASP A 47 -12.95 5.80 6.48
N ILE A 48 -12.41 6.47 7.50
CA ILE A 48 -12.03 5.85 8.77
C ILE A 48 -12.45 6.75 9.94
N GLN A 49 -12.71 6.14 11.09
CA GLN A 49 -12.98 6.85 12.33
C GLN A 49 -11.68 7.12 13.09
N ILE A 50 -11.45 8.38 13.46
CA ILE A 50 -10.35 8.82 14.32
C ILE A 50 -10.94 9.79 15.33
N ASP A 51 -10.75 9.52 16.62
CA ASP A 51 -11.25 10.37 17.70
C ASP A 51 -12.75 10.70 17.62
N GLY A 52 -13.55 9.76 17.08
CA GLY A 52 -14.99 9.91 16.88
C GLY A 52 -15.40 10.68 15.64
N GLU A 53 -14.44 11.18 14.85
CA GLU A 53 -14.68 11.88 13.60
C GLU A 53 -14.39 11.00 12.39
N GLU A 54 -15.22 11.13 11.35
CA GLU A 54 -14.98 10.48 10.07
C GLU A 54 -13.96 11.28 9.26
N ARG A 55 -12.89 10.60 8.83
CA ARG A 55 -11.79 11.18 8.06
C ARG A 55 -11.57 10.36 6.80
N THR A 56 -11.44 11.05 5.66
CA THR A 56 -11.06 10.40 4.41
C THR A 56 -9.56 10.09 4.42
N ALA A 57 -9.23 8.83 4.17
CA ALA A 57 -7.88 8.30 4.05
C ALA A 57 -7.65 7.73 2.65
N ILE A 58 -6.37 7.48 2.33
CA ILE A 58 -5.99 6.73 1.13
C ILE A 58 -5.59 5.31 1.54
N LYS A 59 -6.21 4.34 0.86
CA LYS A 59 -5.92 2.92 0.94
C LYS A 59 -5.11 2.49 -0.29
N LEU A 60 -3.96 1.89 -0.06
CA LEU A 60 -3.14 1.29 -1.10
C LEU A 60 -3.37 -0.23 -1.09
N ILE A 61 -3.95 -0.73 -2.18
CA ILE A 61 -4.14 -2.17 -2.39
C ILE A 61 -2.97 -2.66 -3.23
N VAL A 62 -2.15 -3.54 -2.66
CA VAL A 62 -1.02 -4.16 -3.38
C VAL A 62 -1.38 -5.62 -3.65
N GLN A 63 -1.13 -6.07 -4.88
CA GLN A 63 -1.36 -7.45 -5.29
C GLN A 63 -0.31 -7.89 -6.33
N PRO A 64 -0.02 -9.20 -6.45
CA PRO A 64 0.76 -9.70 -7.58
C PRO A 64 0.12 -9.29 -8.90
N ARG A 65 0.94 -9.04 -9.92
CA ARG A 65 0.47 -8.93 -11.29
C ARG A 65 0.05 -10.30 -11.83
#